data_AF-A0A0L7TD21-F1
#
_entry.id   AF-A0A0L7TD21-F1
#
_cell.length_a   1.000
_cell.length_b   1.000
_cell.length_c   1.000
_cell.angle_alpha   90.00
_cell.angle_beta   90.00
_cell.angle_gamma   90.00
#
_symmetry.space_group_name_H-M   'P 1'
#
loop_
_entity.id
_entity.type
_entity.pdbx_description
1 polymer ?
#
loop_
_entity_poly.entity_id
_entity_poly.type
_entity_poly.pdbx_seq_one_letter_code
_entity_poly.pdbx_strand_id
1 'polypeptide(L)'
;MHGTGKVVQCRRVPVRMTVCWDSVIDKKAYETEIWFSRETWQQMLAAYPDTYRPGKTYYRDNMIIGLAPGGTVRVWLENNGDPVVLQHPARQLTLTGDDMLICKGITKHPNGYVYYGKTPEFIKGKTYPYGEW
;
A
#
# COMPACT_ATOMS: atom_id res chain seq x y z
N MET A 1 -6.73 8.29 -12.24
CA MET A 1 -6.34 7.24 -11.27
C MET A 1 -6.23 7.91 -9.90
N HIS A 2 -7.23 7.76 -9.03
CA HIS A 2 -7.19 8.27 -7.64
C HIS A 2 -7.19 7.07 -6.70
N GLY A 3 -6.00 6.48 -6.51
CA GLY A 3 -5.73 5.66 -5.34
C GLY A 3 -5.01 6.56 -4.34
N THR A 4 -5.58 6.77 -3.17
CA THR A 4 -4.89 7.46 -2.06
C THR A 4 -3.80 6.52 -1.55
N GLY A 5 -2.59 6.64 -2.10
CA GLY A 5 -1.42 5.96 -1.57
C GLY A 5 -0.97 6.63 -0.27
N LYS A 6 -0.61 5.84 0.74
CA LYS A 6 0.00 6.38 1.97
C LYS A 6 1.50 6.48 1.78
N VAL A 7 2.07 7.67 1.99
CA VAL A 7 3.53 7.87 2.05
C VAL A 7 4.04 7.48 3.44
N VAL A 8 5.08 6.67 3.48
CA VAL A 8 5.76 6.22 4.71
C VAL A 8 7.24 6.51 4.55
N GLN A 9 7.80 7.31 5.45
CA GLN A 9 9.24 7.56 5.50
C GLN A 9 9.95 6.49 6.35
N CYS A 10 10.89 5.80 5.73
CA CYS A 10 11.66 4.70 6.32
C CYS A 10 13.07 5.18 6.70
N ARG A 11 13.28 5.51 7.98
CA ARG A 11 14.61 5.90 8.50
C ARG A 11 15.66 4.80 8.43
N ARG A 12 15.24 3.55 8.27
CA ARG A 12 16.10 2.37 8.00
C ARG A 12 15.36 1.47 7.02
N VAL A 13 16.12 0.69 6.26
CA VAL A 13 15.55 -0.28 5.32
C VAL A 13 14.82 -1.39 6.09
N PRO A 14 13.49 -1.52 5.96
CA PRO A 14 12.74 -2.56 6.63
C PRO A 14 12.99 -3.93 5.97
N VAL A 15 13.10 -4.97 6.79
CA VAL A 15 13.04 -6.36 6.30
C VAL A 15 11.61 -6.74 5.93
N ARG A 16 10.68 -6.27 6.75
CA ARG A 16 9.28 -6.65 6.71
C ARG A 16 8.40 -5.50 7.17
N MET A 17 7.21 -5.41 6.59
CA MET A 17 6.18 -4.45 6.98
C MET A 17 4.81 -5.14 6.99
N THR A 18 4.00 -4.82 7.98
CA THR A 18 2.60 -5.25 8.06
C THR A 18 1.71 -4.04 7.87
N VAL A 19 0.72 -4.15 6.99
CA VAL A 19 -0.27 -3.11 6.70
C VAL A 19 -1.65 -3.64 7.07
N CYS A 20 -2.25 -3.06 8.10
CA CYS A 20 -3.66 -3.25 8.43
C CYS A 20 -4.50 -2.20 7.71
N TRP A 21 -5.51 -2.62 6.95
CA TRP A 21 -6.37 -1.69 6.23
C TRP A 21 -7.76 -2.27 5.98
N ASP A 22 -8.76 -1.40 5.88
CA ASP A 22 -10.12 -1.82 5.58
C ASP A 22 -10.49 -1.41 4.14
N SER A 23 -11.03 -2.37 3.38
CA SER A 23 -11.62 -2.11 2.07
C SER A 23 -13.09 -1.75 2.25
N VAL A 24 -13.41 -0.49 1.98
CA VAL A 24 -14.81 -0.03 1.95
C VAL A 24 -15.59 -0.76 0.85
N ILE A 25 -14.93 -1.06 -0.27
CA ILE A 25 -15.54 -1.72 -1.42
C ILE A 25 -15.87 -3.20 -1.12
N ASP A 26 -14.90 -3.94 -0.59
CA ASP A 26 -15.10 -5.35 -0.24
C ASP A 26 -15.88 -5.53 1.06
N LYS A 27 -16.03 -4.45 1.85
CA LYS A 27 -16.58 -4.45 3.20
C LYS A 27 -15.82 -5.40 4.12
N LYS A 28 -14.49 -5.46 3.98
CA LYS A 28 -13.62 -6.40 4.69
C LYS A 28 -12.33 -5.72 5.13
N ALA A 29 -11.80 -6.19 6.25
CA ALA A 29 -10.49 -5.82 6.76
C ALA A 29 -9.42 -6.77 6.20
N TYR A 30 -8.28 -6.22 5.85
CA TYR A 30 -7.12 -6.93 5.31
C TYR A 30 -5.88 -6.68 6.17
N GLU A 31 -5.07 -7.71 6.29
CA GLU A 31 -3.71 -7.67 6.80
C GLU A 31 -2.78 -8.08 5.67
N THR A 32 -1.89 -7.18 5.24
CA THR A 32 -0.88 -7.52 4.24
C THR A 32 0.51 -7.46 4.84
N GLU A 33 1.21 -8.58 4.78
CA GLU A 33 2.61 -8.71 5.16
C GLU A 33 3.47 -8.63 3.89
N ILE A 34 4.48 -7.75 3.93
CA ILE A 34 5.37 -7.44 2.81
C ILE A 34 6.79 -7.71 3.28
N TRP A 35 7.50 -8.60 2.58
CA TRP A 35 8.91 -8.87 2.78
C TRP A 35 9.69 -8.25 1.62
N PHE A 36 10.55 -7.31 1.95
CA PHE A 36 11.27 -6.54 0.94
C PHE A 36 12.36 -7.39 0.29
N SER A 37 12.46 -7.27 -1.03
CA SER A 37 13.52 -7.93 -1.78
C SER A 37 14.86 -7.25 -1.57
N ARG A 38 15.94 -7.97 -1.85
CA ARG A 38 17.30 -7.41 -1.86
C ARG A 38 17.42 -6.26 -2.85
N GLU A 39 16.69 -6.29 -3.95
CA GLU A 39 16.65 -5.23 -4.96
C GLU A 39 16.06 -3.94 -4.39
N THR A 40 14.94 -4.02 -3.66
CA THR A 40 14.38 -2.87 -2.97
C THR A 40 15.37 -2.29 -1.96
N TRP A 41 16.07 -3.15 -1.21
CA TRP A 41 17.10 -2.70 -0.27
C TRP A 41 18.24 -1.97 -0.96
N GLN A 42 18.73 -2.50 -2.08
CA GLN A 42 19.78 -1.86 -2.86
C GLN A 42 19.34 -0.47 -3.34
N GLN A 43 18.08 -0.32 -3.78
CA GLN A 43 17.55 0.98 -4.18
C GLN A 43 17.41 1.96 -3.01
N MET A 44 17.06 1.51 -1.81
CA MET A 44 16.94 2.39 -0.63
C MET A 44 18.31 2.81 -0.07
N LEU A 45 19.33 1.96 -0.19
CA LEU A 45 20.69 2.24 0.29
C LEU A 45 21.57 2.97 -0.73
N ALA A 46 21.18 2.96 -2.00
CA ALA A 46 21.90 3.65 -3.06
C ALA A 46 21.83 5.17 -2.84
N ALA A 47 22.99 5.81 -2.94
CA ALA A 47 23.12 7.26 -2.95
C ALA A 47 22.81 7.79 -4.36
N TYR A 48 21.90 8.74 -4.44
CA TYR A 48 21.55 9.44 -5.68
C TYR A 48 21.86 10.93 -5.55
N PRO A 49 22.12 11.65 -6.65
CA PRO A 49 22.18 13.10 -6.62
C PRO A 49 20.81 13.69 -6.29
N ASP A 50 20.78 14.70 -5.42
CA ASP A 50 19.55 15.41 -5.11
C ASP A 50 19.22 16.45 -6.20
N THR A 51 18.13 16.23 -6.95
CA THR A 51 17.63 17.09 -8.03
C THR A 51 17.11 18.44 -7.53
N TYR A 52 16.62 18.51 -6.29
CA TYR A 52 16.12 19.74 -5.68
C TYR A 52 17.19 20.46 -4.84
N ARG A 53 18.21 19.74 -4.36
CA ARG A 53 19.29 20.28 -3.52
C ARG A 53 20.67 19.95 -4.11
N PRO A 54 21.17 20.75 -5.07
CA PRO A 54 22.46 20.50 -5.70
C PRO A 54 23.58 20.25 -4.69
N GLY A 55 24.36 19.18 -4.88
CA GLY A 55 25.46 18.80 -4.00
C GLY A 55 25.06 18.02 -2.73
N LYS A 56 23.78 17.70 -2.55
CA LYS A 56 23.31 16.79 -1.48
C LYS A 56 23.06 15.38 -2.02
N THR A 57 23.21 14.40 -1.13
CA THR A 57 22.84 13.01 -1.38
C THR A 57 21.37 12.80 -1.07
N TYR A 58 20.65 12.20 -2.01
CA TYR A 58 19.30 11.71 -1.85
C TYR A 58 19.33 10.19 -1.64
N TYR A 59 18.49 9.72 -0.73
CA TYR A 59 18.19 8.30 -0.54
C TYR A 59 16.69 8.11 -0.74
N ARG A 60 16.31 6.98 -1.34
CA ARG A 60 14.89 6.62 -1.50
C ARG A 60 14.35 6.10 -0.18
N ASP A 61 14.06 7.00 0.75
CA ASP A 61 13.53 6.66 2.08
C ASP A 61 12.00 6.79 2.16
N ASN A 62 11.36 7.44 1.20
CA ASN A 62 9.91 7.52 1.11
C ASN A 62 9.32 6.39 0.26
N MET A 63 8.34 5.71 0.85
CA MET A 63 7.58 4.62 0.25
C MET A 63 6.12 5.01 0.09
N ILE A 64 5.53 4.72 -1.06
CA ILE A 64 4.09 4.85 -1.30
C ILE A 64 3.48 3.45 -1.28
N ILE A 65 2.43 3.27 -0.47
CA ILE A 65 1.69 2.01 -0.38
C ILE A 65 0.31 2.24 -0.97
N GLY A 66 0.00 1.53 -2.04
CA GLY A 66 -1.31 1.54 -2.69
C GLY A 66 -2.12 0.33 -2.27
N LEU A 67 -3.35 0.59 -1.87
CA LEU A 67 -4.32 -0.40 -1.40
C LEU A 67 -5.50 -0.41 -2.35
N ALA A 68 -5.88 -1.58 -2.83
CA ALA A 68 -7.00 -1.74 -3.76
C ALA A 68 -7.84 -2.97 -3.37
N PRO A 69 -9.14 -2.96 -3.72
CA PRO A 69 -10.04 -4.06 -3.42
C PRO A 69 -9.52 -5.44 -3.84
N GLY A 70 -10.08 -6.48 -3.23
CA GLY A 70 -9.60 -7.86 -3.40
C GLY A 70 -8.29 -8.16 -2.65
N GLY A 71 -7.91 -7.32 -1.68
CA GLY A 71 -6.68 -7.53 -0.89
C GLY A 71 -5.39 -7.15 -1.61
N THR A 72 -5.46 -6.32 -2.67
CA THR A 72 -4.32 -5.98 -3.51
C THR A 72 -3.49 -4.86 -2.88
N VAL A 73 -2.19 -5.11 -2.69
CA VAL A 73 -1.23 -4.12 -2.21
C VAL A 73 -0.07 -3.99 -3.18
N ARG A 74 0.33 -2.74 -3.44
CA ARG A 74 1.51 -2.39 -4.24
C ARG A 74 2.36 -1.37 -3.50
N VAL A 75 3.67 -1.42 -3.75
CA VAL A 75 4.65 -0.55 -3.12
C VAL A 75 5.46 0.16 -4.19
N TRP A 76 5.69 1.46 -4.00
CA TRP A 76 6.60 2.26 -4.81
C TRP A 76 7.60 3.00 -3.93
N LEU A 77 8.79 3.27 -4.46
CA LEU A 77 9.73 4.22 -3.89
C LEU A 77 9.61 5.56 -4.59
N GLU A 78 9.61 6.65 -3.83
CA GLU A 78 9.75 7.98 -4.41
C GLU A 78 11.11 8.14 -5.08
N ASN A 79 11.13 8.86 -6.20
CA ASN A 79 12.30 8.99 -7.04
C ASN A 79 12.68 10.46 -7.27
N ASN A 80 12.71 11.26 -6.21
CA ASN A 80 13.28 12.61 -6.25
C ASN A 80 12.79 13.51 -7.41
N GLY A 81 11.47 13.58 -7.62
CA GLY A 81 10.84 14.37 -8.69
C GLY A 81 10.60 13.60 -9.99
N ASP A 82 11.26 12.46 -10.18
CA ASP A 82 10.96 11.52 -11.26
C ASP A 82 9.78 10.59 -10.90
N PRO A 83 9.23 9.85 -11.89
CA PRO A 83 8.21 8.86 -11.63
C PRO A 83 8.62 7.84 -10.56
N VAL A 84 7.66 7.52 -9.69
CA VAL A 84 7.83 6.56 -8.59
C VAL A 84 8.17 5.17 -9.13
N VAL A 85 9.07 4.46 -8.43
CA VAL A 85 9.60 3.17 -8.89
C VAL A 85 8.83 2.04 -8.24
N LEU A 86 8.10 1.25 -9.03
CA LEU A 86 7.38 0.07 -8.55
C LEU A 86 8.36 -0.96 -7.97
N GLN A 87 8.06 -1.45 -6.78
CA GLN A 87 8.85 -2.46 -6.09
C GLN A 87 8.20 -3.83 -6.22
N HIS A 88 9.06 -4.85 -6.34
CA HIS A 88 8.65 -6.25 -6.31
C HIS A 88 9.13 -6.87 -5.00
N PRO A 89 8.22 -7.13 -4.06
CA PRO A 89 8.59 -7.74 -2.80
C PRO A 89 9.06 -9.18 -3.02
N ALA A 90 9.98 -9.66 -2.17
CA ALA A 90 10.41 -11.06 -2.20
C ALA A 90 9.26 -12.02 -1.84
N ARG A 91 8.37 -11.54 -0.97
CA ARG A 91 7.13 -12.22 -0.63
C ARG A 91 6.08 -11.18 -0.26
N GLN A 92 4.83 -11.46 -0.59
CA GLN A 92 3.68 -10.71 -0.11
C GLN A 92 2.56 -11.69 0.23
N LEU A 93 1.94 -11.50 1.39
CA LEU A 93 0.82 -12.32 1.85
C LEU A 93 -0.28 -11.39 2.34
N THR A 94 -1.49 -11.53 1.79
CA THR A 94 -2.67 -10.82 2.29
C THR A 94 -3.61 -11.82 2.96
N LEU A 95 -4.01 -11.50 4.18
CA LEU A 95 -4.95 -12.23 5.02
C LEU A 95 -6.18 -11.36 5.29
N THR A 96 -7.31 -11.97 5.64
CA THR A 96 -8.58 -11.28 5.94
C THR A 96 -9.35 -12.05 6.99
N GLY A 97 -10.24 -11.37 7.70
CA GLY A 97 -11.14 -12.02 8.66
C GLY A 97 -10.40 -12.73 9.78
N ASP A 98 -10.79 -13.98 10.06
CA ASP A 98 -10.26 -14.76 11.17
C ASP A 98 -8.81 -15.23 11.00
N ASP A 99 -8.33 -15.26 9.74
CA ASP A 99 -6.96 -15.67 9.39
C ASP A 99 -5.93 -14.57 9.70
N MET A 100 -6.37 -13.33 9.93
CA MET A 100 -5.47 -12.24 10.33
C MET A 100 -4.78 -12.55 11.66
N LEU A 101 -3.50 -12.20 11.75
CA LEU A 101 -2.65 -12.53 12.90
C LEU A 101 -2.38 -11.30 13.76
N ILE A 102 -2.00 -10.19 13.14
CA ILE A 102 -1.61 -8.95 13.80
C ILE A 102 -2.79 -7.98 13.84
N CYS A 103 -3.57 -7.91 12.76
CA CYS A 103 -4.61 -6.90 12.59
C CYS A 103 -5.99 -7.34 13.09
N LYS A 104 -6.09 -8.55 13.66
CA LYS A 104 -7.34 -9.12 14.15
C LYS A 104 -7.92 -8.27 15.27
N GLY A 105 -9.18 -7.85 15.13
CA GLY A 105 -9.88 -7.02 16.11
C GLY A 105 -9.46 -5.54 16.15
N ILE A 106 -8.58 -5.09 15.27
CA ILE A 106 -8.19 -3.66 15.20
C ILE A 106 -9.29 -2.81 14.53
N THR A 107 -9.96 -3.37 13.52
CA THR A 107 -10.99 -2.65 12.78
C THR A 107 -12.19 -2.31 13.66
N LYS A 108 -12.71 -1.09 13.52
CA LYS A 108 -13.99 -0.68 14.15
C LYS A 108 -15.21 -1.22 13.40
N HIS A 109 -14.99 -1.90 12.28
CA HIS A 109 -16.02 -2.44 11.42
C HIS A 109 -15.84 -3.96 11.24
N PRO A 110 -15.97 -4.76 12.31
CA PRO A 110 -15.71 -6.20 12.27
C PRO A 110 -16.66 -6.96 11.34
N ASN A 111 -17.87 -6.44 11.14
CA ASN A 111 -18.87 -6.98 10.22
C ASN A 111 -18.85 -6.29 8.84
N GLY A 112 -17.78 -5.55 8.55
CA GLY A 112 -17.64 -4.79 7.31
C GLY A 112 -18.37 -3.45 7.31
N TYR A 113 -18.25 -2.73 6.19
CA TYR A 113 -18.94 -1.48 5.96
C TYR A 113 -20.35 -1.69 5.42
N VAL A 114 -21.31 -0.95 5.94
CA VAL A 114 -22.63 -0.83 5.32
C VAL A 114 -22.63 0.43 4.46
N TYR A 115 -23.07 0.30 3.21
CA TYR A 115 -23.26 1.46 2.35
C TYR A 115 -24.56 2.18 2.74
N TYR A 116 -24.49 3.50 2.82
CA TYR A 116 -25.64 4.35 3.14
C TYR A 116 -25.79 5.46 2.10
N GLY A 117 -26.95 6.10 2.08
CA GLY A 117 -27.23 7.22 1.19
C GLY A 117 -27.14 6.80 -0.27
N LYS A 118 -26.49 7.63 -1.10
CA LYS A 118 -26.38 7.46 -2.56
C LYS A 118 -25.25 6.52 -3.01
N THR A 119 -24.49 5.97 -2.06
CA THR A 119 -23.33 5.12 -2.35
C THR A 119 -23.70 3.83 -3.09
N PRO A 120 -24.79 3.10 -2.73
CA PRO A 120 -25.22 1.93 -3.48
C PRO A 120 -25.51 2.24 -4.95
N GLU A 121 -26.26 3.31 -5.25
CA GLU A 121 -26.56 3.71 -6.63
C GLU A 121 -25.31 4.20 -7.37
N PHE A 122 -24.39 4.87 -6.66
CA PHE A 122 -23.14 5.35 -7.26
C PHE A 122 -22.21 4.20 -7.68
N ILE A 123 -22.18 3.09 -6.93
CA ILE A 123 -21.28 1.96 -7.20
C ILE A 123 -21.90 1.01 -8.24
N LYS A 124 -23.23 0.84 -8.22
CA LYS A 124 -23.96 -0.13 -9.04
C LYS A 124 -23.57 -0.08 -10.53
N GLY A 125 -23.08 -1.20 -11.04
CA GLY A 125 -22.81 -1.39 -12.47
C GLY A 125 -21.54 -0.69 -12.96
N LYS A 126 -20.67 -0.26 -12.03
CA LYS A 126 -19.35 0.27 -12.39
C LYS A 126 -18.32 -0.85 -12.37
N THR A 127 -17.71 -1.06 -13.52
CA THR A 127 -16.45 -1.79 -13.63
C THR A 127 -15.33 -0.91 -13.12
N TYR A 128 -14.73 -1.28 -12.00
CA TYR A 128 -13.43 -0.74 -11.63
C TYR A 128 -12.35 -1.68 -12.19
N PRO A 129 -11.14 -1.20 -12.50
CA PRO A 129 -10.05 -2.06 -13.01
C PRO A 129 -9.64 -3.20 -12.07
N TYR A 130 -10.27 -3.30 -10.90
CA TYR A 130 -10.04 -4.31 -9.87
C TYR A 130 -11.30 -5.18 -9.60
N GLY A 131 -12.38 -5.06 -10.37
CA GLY A 131 -13.60 -5.90 -10.29
C GLY A 131 -14.88 -5.24 -10.81
N GLU A 132 -15.98 -5.99 -10.89
CA GLU A 132 -17.35 -5.52 -11.17
C GLU A 132 -18.16 -5.45 -9.87
N TRP A 133 -18.90 -4.36 -9.62
CA TRP A 133 -19.54 -4.08 -8.32
C TRP A 133 -20.91 -3.40 -8.43
#